data_AF-A0A1G7EKN6-F1
#
_entry.id   AF-A0A1G7EKN6-F1
#
_cell.length_a   1.000
_cell.length_b   1.000
_cell.length_c   1.000
_cell.angle_alpha   90.00
_cell.angle_beta   90.00
_cell.angle_gamma   90.00
#
_symmetry.space_group_name_H-M   'P 1'
#
loop_
_entity.id
_entity.type
_entity.pdbx_description
1 polymer ?
#
loop_
_entity_poly.entity_id
_entity_poly.type
_entity_poly.pdbx_seq_one_letter_code
_entity_poly.pdbx_strand_id
1 'polypeptide(L)'
;MPITEEQMNAIDEFFAAAERLKALGIIRSDRYLGDIAEFIAKTQLGMTMAASCREPGHDGHIDGKRVQVKFNGGTSITIDVGNPATYDELIVILGPNSVMRAPDLPEPYVIYQIPSEIVKQKSPHRDGKLRLAKGDLPAQCRVQPSA
;
A
#
# COMPACT_ATOMS: atom_id res chain seq x y z
N MET A 1 9.97 -8.59 13.14
CA MET A 1 10.43 -7.55 14.07
C MET A 1 9.53 -6.35 13.83
N PRO A 2 8.82 -5.84 14.85
CA PRO A 2 7.92 -4.70 14.69
C PRO A 2 8.68 -3.44 14.28
N ILE A 3 8.01 -2.51 13.59
CA ILE A 3 8.60 -1.22 13.21
C ILE A 3 8.96 -0.42 14.48
N THR A 4 10.12 0.23 14.49
CA THR A 4 10.51 1.08 15.62
C THR A 4 10.01 2.52 15.45
N GLU A 5 9.90 3.27 16.54
CA GLU A 5 9.57 4.70 16.51
C GLU A 5 10.58 5.50 15.68
N GLU A 6 11.88 5.20 15.82
CA GLU A 6 12.95 5.81 15.04
C GLU A 6 12.76 5.57 13.52
N GLN A 7 12.35 4.35 13.13
CA GLN A 7 12.07 4.04 11.73
C GLN A 7 10.86 4.82 11.20
N MET A 8 9.79 4.97 12.00
CA MET A 8 8.63 5.78 11.59
C MET A 8 9.00 7.26 11.44
N ASN A 9 9.74 7.82 12.40
CA ASN A 9 10.18 9.22 12.35
C ASN A 9 11.06 9.48 11.12
N ALA A 10 12.01 8.60 10.83
CA ALA A 10 12.87 8.74 9.63
C ALA A 10 12.06 8.68 8.33
N ILE A 11 11.03 7.84 8.26
CA ILE A 11 10.12 7.76 7.11
C ILE A 11 9.33 9.08 6.97
N ASP A 12 8.82 9.64 8.07
CA ASP A 12 8.07 10.89 8.07
C ASP A 12 8.94 12.10 7.67
N GLU A 13 10.16 12.18 8.18
CA GLU A 13 11.16 13.18 7.77
C GLU A 13 11.47 13.08 6.26
N PHE A 14 11.64 11.86 5.76
CA PHE A 14 11.85 11.62 4.34
C PHE A 14 10.64 12.08 3.51
N PHE A 15 9.41 11.81 3.96
CA PHE A 15 8.20 12.28 3.29
C PHE A 15 8.12 13.81 3.24
N ALA A 16 8.42 14.49 4.35
CA ALA A 16 8.47 15.95 4.39
C ALA A 16 9.52 16.51 3.41
N ALA A 17 10.69 15.89 3.34
CA ALA A 17 11.72 16.26 2.37
C ALA A 17 11.28 16.01 0.93
N ALA A 18 10.66 14.86 0.65
CA ALA A 18 10.19 14.50 -0.69
C ALA A 18 9.08 15.43 -1.18
N GLU A 19 8.10 15.77 -0.32
CA GLU A 19 7.05 16.73 -0.66
C GLU A 19 7.62 18.12 -0.96
N ARG A 20 8.63 18.56 -0.19
CA ARG A 20 9.34 19.81 -0.50
C ARG A 20 10.01 19.76 -1.87
N LEU A 21 10.68 18.66 -2.21
CA LEU A 21 11.34 18.50 -3.51
C LEU A 21 10.33 18.41 -4.68
N LYS A 22 9.15 17.82 -4.46
CA LYS A 22 8.03 17.82 -5.43
C LYS A 22 7.48 19.22 -5.67
N ALA A 23 7.23 19.97 -4.59
CA ALA A 23 6.74 21.35 -4.68
C ALA A 23 7.71 22.25 -5.46
N LEU A 24 9.01 21.99 -5.35
CA LEU A 24 10.06 22.66 -6.11
C LEU A 24 10.25 22.09 -7.54
N GLY A 25 9.51 21.05 -7.93
CA GLY A 25 9.58 20.41 -9.24
C GLY A 25 10.86 19.59 -9.51
N ILE A 26 11.66 19.34 -8.47
CA ILE A 26 12.96 18.64 -8.54
C ILE A 26 12.75 17.13 -8.74
N ILE A 27 11.82 16.54 -7.99
CA ILE A 27 11.42 15.15 -8.17
C ILE A 27 10.02 15.08 -8.78
N ARG A 28 9.82 14.12 -9.68
CA ARG A 28 8.58 13.99 -10.48
C ARG A 28 7.98 12.58 -10.44
N SER A 29 8.63 11.63 -9.75
CA SER A 29 8.19 10.24 -9.70
C SER A 29 8.17 9.71 -8.27
N ASP A 30 7.15 8.91 -8.00
CA ASP A 30 6.84 8.34 -6.68
C ASP A 30 7.45 6.94 -6.47
N ARG A 31 8.54 6.59 -7.17
CA ARG A 31 9.10 5.22 -7.12
C ARG A 31 9.42 4.77 -5.69
N TYR A 32 9.91 5.68 -4.86
CA TYR A 32 10.21 5.45 -3.45
C TYR A 32 8.98 5.09 -2.60
N LEU A 33 7.76 5.44 -3.04
CA LEU A 33 6.53 5.05 -2.34
C LEU A 33 6.32 3.54 -2.36
N GLY A 34 6.71 2.88 -3.45
CA GLY A 34 6.67 1.41 -3.55
C GLY A 34 7.60 0.77 -2.53
N ASP A 35 8.86 1.23 -2.47
CA ASP A 35 9.87 0.71 -1.55
C ASP A 35 9.44 0.85 -0.07
N ILE A 36 8.85 1.99 0.30
CA ILE A 36 8.30 2.22 1.65
C ILE A 36 7.14 1.26 1.95
N ALA A 37 6.25 1.07 0.98
CA ALA A 37 5.10 0.17 1.14
C ALA A 37 5.54 -1.28 1.36
N GLU A 38 6.50 -1.75 0.56
CA GLU A 38 7.09 -3.08 0.70
C GLU A 38 7.79 -3.25 2.04
N PHE A 39 8.53 -2.23 2.51
CA PHE A 39 9.15 -2.23 3.84
C PHE A 39 8.11 -2.35 4.96
N ILE A 40 7.02 -1.58 4.90
CA ILE A 40 5.94 -1.66 5.89
C ILE A 40 5.27 -3.04 5.85
N ALA A 41 4.94 -3.56 4.66
CA ALA A 41 4.34 -4.89 4.53
C ALA A 41 5.27 -6.01 5.08
N LYS A 42 6.58 -5.91 4.85
CA LYS A 42 7.57 -6.84 5.41
C LYS A 42 7.65 -6.78 6.92
N THR A 43 7.71 -5.58 7.49
CA THR A 43 7.90 -5.38 8.93
C THR A 43 6.64 -5.68 9.74
N GLN A 44 5.48 -5.27 9.24
CA GLN A 44 4.20 -5.39 9.94
C GLN A 44 3.48 -6.70 9.68
N LEU A 45 3.59 -7.25 8.46
CA LEU A 45 2.85 -8.44 8.05
C LEU A 45 3.74 -9.66 7.82
N GLY A 46 5.05 -9.55 8.07
CA GLY A 46 5.99 -10.65 7.86
C GLY A 46 6.23 -11.00 6.38
N MET A 47 5.95 -10.08 5.45
CA MET A 47 6.13 -10.32 4.02
C MET A 47 7.59 -10.64 3.67
N THR A 48 7.80 -11.73 2.92
CA THR A 48 9.08 -12.06 2.27
C THR A 48 9.05 -11.61 0.82
N MET A 49 10.12 -10.96 0.35
CA MET A 49 10.22 -10.51 -1.04
C MET A 49 10.30 -11.72 -2.00
N ALA A 50 9.73 -11.59 -3.21
CA ALA A 50 9.93 -12.58 -4.26
C ALA A 50 11.42 -12.71 -4.62
N ALA A 51 11.89 -13.93 -4.89
CA ALA A 51 13.32 -14.28 -4.95
C ALA A 51 14.12 -13.50 -6.01
N SER A 52 13.46 -12.85 -6.98
CA SER A 52 14.10 -12.09 -8.05
C SER A 52 13.76 -10.60 -8.10
N CYS A 53 12.97 -10.05 -7.15
CA CYS A 53 12.40 -8.70 -7.21
C CYS A 53 11.70 -8.35 -8.56
N ARG A 54 11.44 -9.36 -9.40
CA ARG A 54 10.99 -9.24 -10.80
C ARG A 54 10.08 -10.40 -11.20
N GLU A 55 9.53 -11.14 -10.24
CA GLU A 55 8.52 -12.14 -10.58
C GLU A 55 7.28 -11.40 -11.11
N PRO A 56 6.85 -11.67 -12.36
CA PRO A 56 5.75 -10.92 -12.94
C PRO A 56 4.46 -11.19 -12.16
N GLY A 57 3.90 -10.15 -11.57
CA GLY A 57 2.51 -10.10 -11.11
C GLY A 57 2.26 -10.06 -9.60
N HIS A 58 3.29 -10.09 -8.75
CA HIS A 58 3.16 -9.89 -7.30
C HIS A 58 4.48 -9.36 -6.70
N ASP A 59 4.43 -8.73 -5.53
CA ASP A 59 5.59 -8.07 -4.91
C ASP A 59 6.29 -8.98 -3.88
N GLY A 60 5.57 -9.92 -3.28
CA GLY A 60 6.13 -10.85 -2.29
C GLY A 60 5.18 -11.95 -1.84
N HIS A 61 5.50 -12.57 -0.71
CA HIS A 61 4.72 -13.63 -0.10
C HIS A 61 4.47 -13.38 1.40
N ILE A 62 3.26 -13.68 1.89
CA ILE A 62 2.91 -13.76 3.31
C ILE A 62 2.28 -15.13 3.55
N ASP A 63 2.80 -15.91 4.48
CA ASP A 63 2.32 -17.27 4.79
C ASP A 63 2.14 -18.18 3.55
N GLY A 64 3.04 -18.05 2.58
CA GLY A 64 3.01 -18.80 1.31
C GLY A 64 2.02 -18.28 0.27
N LYS A 65 1.25 -17.23 0.56
CA LYS A 65 0.35 -16.55 -0.37
C LYS A 65 1.06 -15.43 -1.11
N ARG A 66 0.84 -15.30 -2.41
CA ARG A 66 1.38 -14.19 -3.22
C ARG A 66 0.65 -12.90 -2.87
N VAL A 67 1.39 -11.82 -2.65
CA VAL A 67 0.84 -10.51 -2.31
C VAL A 67 1.28 -9.42 -3.27
N GLN A 68 0.33 -8.56 -3.63
CA GLN A 68 0.58 -7.28 -4.28
C GLN A 68 0.41 -6.17 -3.24
N VAL A 69 1.35 -5.24 -3.17
CA VAL A 69 1.34 -4.07 -2.30
C VAL A 69 1.02 -2.82 -3.13
N LYS A 70 0.17 -1.94 -2.59
CA LYS A 70 -0.14 -0.63 -3.13
C LYS A 70 -0.12 0.43 -2.03
N PHE A 71 0.54 1.54 -2.31
CA PHE A 71 0.55 2.70 -1.41
C PHE A 71 -0.33 3.83 -1.96
N ASN A 72 -1.07 4.48 -1.07
CA ASN A 72 -1.73 5.75 -1.35
C ASN A 72 -1.44 6.70 -0.19
N GLY A 73 -0.76 7.81 -0.46
CA GLY A 73 -0.40 8.81 0.57
C GLY A 73 -0.74 10.23 0.18
N GLY A 74 -1.62 10.44 -0.82
CA GLY A 74 -1.88 11.76 -1.38
C GLY A 74 -3.34 11.96 -1.77
N THR A 75 -3.55 12.74 -2.83
CA THR A 75 -4.88 13.23 -3.23
C THR A 75 -5.67 12.29 -4.15
N SER A 76 -5.09 11.16 -4.56
CA SER A 76 -5.81 10.18 -5.37
C SER A 76 -6.91 9.49 -4.56
N ILE A 77 -8.13 9.53 -5.07
CA ILE A 77 -9.31 8.86 -4.49
C ILE A 77 -9.47 7.40 -4.97
N THR A 78 -8.56 6.91 -5.81
CA THR A 78 -8.57 5.54 -6.33
C THR A 78 -7.18 4.89 -6.25
N ILE A 79 -7.16 3.56 -6.20
CA ILE A 79 -5.95 2.72 -6.23
C ILE A 79 -6.08 1.73 -7.39
N ASP A 80 -5.11 1.71 -8.30
CA ASP A 80 -4.95 0.65 -9.30
C ASP A 80 -4.46 -0.62 -8.59
N VAL A 81 -5.25 -1.68 -8.65
CA VAL A 81 -4.99 -2.93 -7.93
C VAL A 81 -4.17 -3.92 -8.74
N GLY A 82 -3.74 -3.56 -9.96
CA GLY A 82 -3.07 -4.49 -10.85
C GLY A 82 -3.98 -5.64 -11.30
N ASN A 83 -3.38 -6.80 -11.57
CA ASN A 83 -4.10 -7.99 -12.03
C ASN A 83 -4.38 -8.94 -10.85
N PRO A 84 -5.62 -9.06 -10.34
CA PRO A 84 -5.92 -9.95 -9.22
C PRO A 84 -5.84 -11.45 -9.56
N ALA A 85 -5.55 -11.82 -10.81
CA ALA A 85 -5.24 -13.22 -11.15
C ALA A 85 -3.81 -13.62 -10.78
N THR A 86 -2.91 -12.66 -10.51
CA THR A 86 -1.48 -12.93 -10.28
C THR A 86 -1.07 -12.90 -8.82
N TYR A 87 -1.96 -12.52 -7.92
CA TYR A 87 -1.76 -12.52 -6.47
C TYR A 87 -2.96 -13.12 -5.74
N ASP A 88 -2.73 -13.61 -4.53
CA ASP A 88 -3.75 -14.19 -3.68
C ASP A 88 -4.34 -13.11 -2.75
N GLU A 89 -3.54 -12.12 -2.35
CA GLU A 89 -3.95 -11.01 -1.48
C GLU A 89 -3.39 -9.66 -1.98
N LEU A 90 -4.16 -8.60 -1.76
CA LEU A 90 -3.78 -7.21 -2.01
C LEU A 90 -3.56 -6.51 -0.67
N ILE A 91 -2.37 -5.99 -0.46
CA ILE A 91 -2.02 -5.11 0.67
C ILE A 91 -2.16 -3.66 0.22
N VAL A 92 -3.05 -2.92 0.86
CA VAL A 92 -3.18 -1.47 0.66
C VAL A 92 -2.68 -0.74 1.90
N ILE A 93 -1.75 0.18 1.69
CA ILE A 93 -1.16 1.01 2.75
C ILE A 93 -1.55 2.47 2.50
N LEU A 94 -2.26 3.05 3.45
CA LEU A 94 -2.65 4.45 3.42
C LEU A 94 -1.73 5.28 4.33
N GLY A 95 -0.96 6.17 3.74
CA GLY A 95 -0.15 7.15 4.46
C GLY A 95 -0.98 8.24 5.13
N PRO A 96 -0.40 9.04 6.04
CA PRO A 96 -1.12 10.00 6.87
C PRO A 96 -1.89 11.05 6.06
N ASN A 97 -1.38 11.43 4.88
CA ASN A 97 -1.98 12.43 4.01
C ASN A 97 -2.96 11.84 2.96
N SER A 98 -3.25 10.54 3.02
CA SER A 98 -4.14 9.91 2.04
C SER A 98 -5.58 10.40 2.21
N VAL A 99 -6.16 10.95 1.13
CA VAL A 99 -7.59 11.31 1.11
C VAL A 99 -8.51 10.09 1.19
N MET A 100 -7.99 8.88 1.02
CA MET A 100 -8.74 7.63 1.17
C MET A 100 -8.89 7.21 2.63
N ARG A 101 -8.15 7.81 3.57
CA ARG A 101 -8.30 7.52 5.00
C ARG A 101 -9.62 8.05 5.54
N ALA A 102 -10.12 7.35 6.57
CA ALA A 102 -11.10 7.91 7.46
C ALA A 102 -10.42 8.98 8.36
N PRO A 103 -11.08 10.10 8.64
CA PRO A 103 -10.48 11.26 9.30
C PRO A 103 -9.99 10.99 10.73
N ASP A 104 -10.55 9.99 11.42
CA ASP A 104 -10.34 9.78 12.86
C ASP A 104 -9.46 8.56 13.19
N LEU A 105 -8.57 8.18 12.27
CA LEU A 105 -7.67 7.03 12.46
C LEU A 105 -6.32 7.49 13.04
N PRO A 106 -5.96 7.08 14.27
CA PRO A 106 -4.75 7.55 14.95
C PRO A 106 -3.46 6.95 14.41
N GLU A 107 -3.53 5.84 13.66
CA GLU A 107 -2.35 5.12 13.20
C GLU A 107 -1.64 5.91 12.08
N PRO A 108 -0.31 6.12 12.11
CA PRO A 108 0.38 6.87 11.04
C PRO A 108 0.16 6.24 9.66
N TYR A 109 0.05 4.91 9.61
CA TYR A 109 -0.28 4.14 8.42
C TYR A 109 -1.48 3.23 8.68
N VAL A 110 -2.42 3.18 7.75
CA VAL A 110 -3.57 2.26 7.81
C VAL A 110 -3.38 1.18 6.76
N ILE A 111 -3.40 -0.08 7.19
CA ILE A 111 -3.11 -1.24 6.35
C ILE A 111 -4.39 -2.05 6.14
N TYR A 112 -4.67 -2.42 4.90
CA TYR A 112 -5.69 -3.40 4.55
C TYR A 112 -5.05 -4.61 3.89
N GLN A 113 -5.50 -5.80 4.26
CA GLN A 113 -5.14 -7.07 3.64
C GLN A 113 -6.41 -7.69 3.04
N ILE A 114 -6.55 -7.54 1.71
CA ILE A 114 -7.79 -7.83 0.99
C ILE A 114 -7.57 -9.07 0.11
N PRO A 115 -8.33 -10.17 0.31
CA PRO A 115 -8.28 -11.32 -0.57
C PRO A 115 -8.58 -10.97 -2.03
N SER A 116 -7.84 -11.56 -2.97
CA SER A 116 -8.03 -11.32 -4.41
C SER A 116 -9.46 -11.62 -4.86
N GLU A 117 -10.14 -12.58 -4.23
CA GLU A 117 -11.54 -12.89 -4.51
C GLU A 117 -12.50 -11.73 -4.21
N ILE A 118 -12.20 -10.89 -3.21
CA ILE A 118 -12.95 -9.66 -2.95
C ILE A 118 -12.63 -8.63 -4.04
N VAL A 119 -11.35 -8.50 -4.43
CA VAL A 119 -10.91 -7.57 -5.48
C VAL A 119 -11.57 -7.89 -6.83
N LYS A 120 -11.67 -9.18 -7.18
CA LYS A 120 -12.27 -9.69 -8.43
C LYS A 120 -13.77 -9.40 -8.56
N GLN A 121 -14.48 -9.12 -7.46
CA GLN A 121 -15.90 -8.76 -7.49
C GLN A 121 -16.13 -7.34 -8.05
N LYS A 122 -15.09 -6.53 -8.16
CA LYS A 122 -15.18 -5.18 -8.72
C LYS A 122 -15.33 -5.22 -10.23
N SER A 123 -16.18 -4.36 -10.77
CA SER A 123 -16.25 -4.13 -12.20
C SER A 123 -15.04 -3.32 -12.66
N PRO A 124 -14.39 -3.67 -13.78
CA PRO A 124 -13.35 -2.85 -14.38
C PRO A 124 -13.87 -1.45 -14.70
N HIS A 125 -12.98 -0.47 -14.55
CA HIS A 125 -13.23 0.87 -15.04
C HIS A 125 -13.22 0.88 -16.58
N ARG A 126 -13.62 2.01 -17.20
CA ARG A 126 -13.79 2.15 -18.67
C ARG A 126 -12.54 1.79 -19.50
N ASP A 127 -11.36 1.87 -18.88
CA ASP A 127 -10.06 1.53 -19.48
C ASP A 127 -9.64 0.07 -19.21
N GLY A 128 -10.55 -0.77 -18.73
CA GLY A 128 -10.32 -2.19 -18.46
C GLY A 128 -9.54 -2.48 -17.18
N LYS A 129 -9.14 -1.45 -16.44
CA LYS A 129 -8.39 -1.61 -15.18
C LYS A 129 -9.31 -1.71 -13.98
N LEU A 130 -8.97 -2.60 -13.05
CA LEU A 130 -9.62 -2.67 -11.75
C LEU A 130 -9.06 -1.58 -10.83
N ARG A 131 -9.95 -0.91 -10.11
CA ARG A 131 -9.59 0.11 -9.12
C ARG A 131 -10.46 0.01 -7.89
N LEU A 132 -9.89 0.31 -6.73
CA LEU A 132 -10.63 0.55 -5.50
C LEU A 132 -10.74 2.05 -5.28
N ALA A 133 -11.96 2.58 -5.17
CA ALA A 133 -12.23 3.93 -4.71
C ALA A 133 -12.29 3.98 -3.17
N LYS A 134 -12.38 5.18 -2.59
CA LYS A 134 -12.41 5.38 -1.13
C LYS A 134 -13.45 4.50 -0.41
N GLY A 135 -14.65 4.37 -0.98
CA GLY A 135 -15.72 3.55 -0.41
C GLY A 135 -15.58 2.03 -0.62
N ASP A 136 -14.57 1.60 -1.37
CA ASP A 136 -14.37 0.18 -1.74
C ASP A 136 -13.40 -0.55 -0.81
N LEU A 137 -12.72 0.17 0.09
CA LEU A 137 -11.82 -0.44 1.07
C LEU A 137 -12.64 -1.14 2.16
N PRO A 138 -12.62 -2.49 2.25
CA PRO A 138 -13.47 -3.21 3.18
C PRO A 138 -12.95 -3.06 4.61
N ALA A 139 -13.75 -2.49 5.50
CA ALA A 139 -13.35 -2.25 6.89
C ALA A 139 -12.94 -3.55 7.61
N GLN A 140 -13.58 -4.67 7.28
CA GLN A 140 -13.26 -6.00 7.83
C GLN A 140 -11.88 -6.52 7.41
N CYS A 141 -11.29 -5.96 6.35
CA CYS A 141 -9.96 -6.30 5.86
C CYS A 141 -8.87 -5.40 6.45
N ARG A 142 -9.21 -4.45 7.33
CA ARG A 142 -8.22 -3.59 7.99
C ARG A 142 -7.41 -4.42 8.97
N VAL A 143 -6.09 -4.40 8.81
CA VAL A 143 -5.16 -5.02 9.74
C VAL A 143 -4.97 -4.08 10.93
N GLN A 144 -5.22 -4.59 12.13
CA GLN A 144 -4.80 -3.90 13.35
C GLN A 144 -3.33 -4.22 13.58
N PRO A 145 -2.46 -3.21 13.80
CA PRO A 145 -1.09 -3.47 14.23
C PRO A 145 -1.13 -4.37 15.48
N SER A 146 -0.31 -5.42 15.50
CA SER A 146 -0.09 -6.16 16.74
C SER A 146 0.60 -5.21 17.72
N ALA A 147 0.03 -5.07 18.92
CA ALA A 147 0.59 -4.27 20.00
C ALA A 147 1.97 -4.76 20.44
#